data_AF-A0A9X8Y883-F1
#
_entry.id   AF-A0A9X8Y883-F1
#
_cell.length_a   1.000
_cell.length_b   1.000
_cell.length_c   1.000
_cell.angle_alpha   90.00
_cell.angle_beta   90.00
_cell.angle_gamma   90.00
#
_symmetry.space_group_name_H-M   'P 1'
#
loop_
_entity.id
_entity.type
_entity.pdbx_description
1 polymer ?
#
loop_
_entity_poly.entity_id
_entity_poly.type
_entity_poly.pdbx_seq_one_letter_code
_entity_poly.pdbx_strand_id
1 'polypeptide(L)'
;MKRKALCAALALCVLFGLPASAAAGEVSVAVQDGYTSDWGIKVPFTRSGRTDSYTFALYSGGAATGTPEVTAAVTVNTGGPVTVSLPLRYDVTGPGEWTLKVTSSVDPVRTGLDGAALLTRTFTVAEAPTCGCAAGTPGAYYVGSGTAASPYRIGSQEQLSHMSKHLAAAFKLESDLALAGSWTPVGSQSVPFTGVLDGNRHTVSGLNARDGGLFYTVSGSGAAVRNLTLHAPKVETTYVDAEVIPDGARLVLSGAVAAVVQAGAQIVDCSVENADLYSHTTERACAISGGISGWADNARFVRCRASGSLQVESLTAEYSGGIVGENVESTYIECRSSVAITSSTIDEVSVGGIVGVLSGFHSPLVMQNCRWTDPTHAVGQPDRLGGPYTLNTGECYGNEQVASID
;
A
#
# COMPACT_ATOMS: atom_id res chain seq x y z
N MET A 1 -59.47 12.53 -5.34
CA MET A 1 -58.52 12.40 -6.47
C MET A 1 -57.34 11.56 -6.03
N LYS A 2 -57.11 10.40 -6.67
CA LYS A 2 -56.07 9.44 -6.29
C LYS A 2 -54.69 10.05 -6.55
N ARG A 3 -53.90 10.27 -5.50
CA ARG A 3 -52.45 10.50 -5.59
C ARG A 3 -51.85 9.28 -6.29
N LYS A 4 -51.55 9.39 -7.59
CA LYS A 4 -50.78 8.35 -8.29
C LYS A 4 -49.37 8.41 -7.70
N ALA A 5 -49.11 7.49 -6.76
CA ALA A 5 -47.78 7.23 -6.25
C ALA A 5 -46.87 6.85 -7.41
N LEU A 6 -45.62 7.31 -7.33
CA LEU A 6 -44.54 7.01 -8.26
C LEU A 6 -44.22 5.50 -8.15
N CYS A 7 -44.95 4.64 -8.86
CA CYS A 7 -44.65 3.22 -8.94
C CYS A 7 -43.55 3.00 -9.98
N ALA A 8 -42.29 3.00 -9.54
CA ALA A 8 -41.16 2.54 -10.33
C ALA A 8 -40.58 1.29 -9.66
N ALA A 9 -40.69 0.15 -10.34
CA ALA A 9 -39.88 -1.02 -10.06
C ALA A 9 -38.47 -0.73 -10.60
N LEU A 10 -37.52 -0.45 -9.71
CA LEU A 10 -36.13 -0.19 -10.06
C LEU A 10 -35.35 -1.50 -9.89
N ALA A 11 -34.97 -2.15 -10.99
CA ALA A 11 -33.93 -3.18 -10.96
C ALA A 11 -32.62 -2.48 -11.33
N LEU A 12 -31.82 -2.11 -10.32
CA LEU A 12 -30.54 -1.44 -10.52
C LEU A 12 -29.49 -2.49 -10.91
N CYS A 13 -29.13 -2.57 -12.18
CA CYS A 13 -28.02 -3.40 -12.66
C CYS A 13 -26.76 -2.56 -12.79
N VAL A 14 -25.72 -2.90 -12.02
CA VAL A 14 -24.37 -2.35 -12.14
C VAL A 14 -23.70 -3.06 -13.32
N LEU A 15 -23.29 -2.32 -14.35
CA LEU A 15 -22.50 -2.85 -15.47
C LEU A 15 -21.26 -1.99 -15.63
N PHE A 16 -20.11 -2.54 -15.21
CA PHE A 16 -18.79 -1.98 -15.42
C PHE A 16 -18.41 -2.05 -16.90
N GLY A 17 -18.07 -0.89 -17.50
CA GLY A 17 -17.42 -0.84 -18.80
C GLY A 17 -18.00 0.16 -19.80
N LEU A 18 -17.05 0.88 -20.41
CA LEU A 18 -17.04 1.70 -21.63
C LEU A 18 -17.30 3.22 -21.53
N PRO A 19 -16.56 4.02 -22.34
CA PRO A 19 -16.56 5.48 -22.28
C PRO A 19 -17.94 6.02 -22.64
N ALA A 20 -18.28 7.15 -22.05
CA ALA A 20 -19.50 7.88 -22.34
C ALA A 20 -19.52 8.40 -23.79
N SER A 21 -19.86 7.55 -24.76
CA SER A 21 -20.43 8.04 -26.00
C SER A 21 -21.90 8.33 -25.72
N ALA A 22 -22.20 9.62 -25.55
CA ALA A 22 -23.56 10.12 -25.43
C ALA A 22 -24.44 9.53 -26.55
N ALA A 23 -25.50 8.81 -26.17
CA ALA A 23 -26.66 8.67 -27.03
C ALA A 23 -27.30 10.07 -27.12
N ALA A 24 -26.83 10.86 -28.08
CA ALA A 24 -27.29 12.22 -28.29
C ALA A 24 -28.79 12.22 -28.63
N GLY A 25 -29.63 12.64 -27.67
CA GLY A 25 -31.04 12.97 -27.91
C GLY A 25 -32.02 12.64 -26.78
N GLU A 26 -31.79 11.56 -26.02
CA GLU A 26 -32.82 11.03 -25.11
C GLU A 26 -32.69 11.52 -23.66
N VAL A 27 -31.46 11.70 -23.17
CA VAL A 27 -31.14 12.13 -21.80
C VAL A 27 -29.98 13.13 -21.83
N SER A 28 -30.11 14.25 -21.13
CA SER A 28 -29.00 15.17 -20.87
C SER A 28 -28.68 15.20 -19.38
N VAL A 29 -27.41 15.05 -19.03
CA VAL A 29 -26.91 15.08 -17.65
C VAL A 29 -25.90 16.21 -17.54
N ALA A 30 -26.18 17.20 -16.70
CA ALA A 30 -25.28 18.30 -16.37
C ALA A 30 -24.90 18.19 -14.89
N VAL A 31 -23.68 17.71 -14.63
CA VAL A 31 -23.15 17.54 -13.27
C VAL A 31 -22.73 18.91 -12.73
N GLN A 32 -23.14 19.21 -11.51
CA GLN A 32 -22.83 20.46 -10.82
C GLN A 32 -21.38 20.45 -10.31
N ASP A 33 -20.85 21.63 -10.04
CA ASP A 33 -19.52 21.85 -9.44
C ASP A 33 -18.33 21.27 -10.21
N GLY A 34 -18.52 20.90 -11.48
CA GLY A 34 -17.45 20.36 -12.33
C GLY A 34 -16.94 18.98 -11.88
N TYR A 35 -17.72 18.25 -11.07
CA TYR A 35 -17.34 16.91 -10.63
C TYR A 35 -17.18 15.97 -11.83
N THR A 36 -15.96 15.45 -12.00
CA THR A 36 -15.61 14.48 -13.03
C THR A 36 -15.01 13.25 -12.38
N SER A 37 -15.34 12.09 -12.92
CA SER A 37 -14.80 10.80 -12.53
C SER A 37 -14.71 9.93 -13.78
N ASP A 38 -13.63 9.15 -13.90
CA ASP A 38 -13.49 8.13 -14.96
C ASP A 38 -14.49 6.97 -14.75
N TRP A 39 -15.10 6.92 -13.57
CA TRP A 39 -16.07 5.91 -13.15
C TRP A 39 -17.42 6.54 -12.86
N GLY A 40 -18.47 5.72 -12.95
CA GLY A 40 -19.83 6.17 -12.69
C GLY A 40 -20.81 5.04 -12.50
N ILE A 41 -22.01 5.41 -12.07
CA ILE A 41 -23.14 4.50 -11.92
C ILE A 41 -24.11 4.66 -13.09
N LYS A 42 -24.77 3.56 -13.46
CA LYS A 42 -25.85 3.54 -14.45
C LYS A 42 -27.18 3.37 -13.72
N VAL A 43 -28.04 4.37 -13.82
CA VAL A 43 -29.34 4.41 -13.13
C VAL A 43 -30.45 4.20 -14.18
N PRO A 44 -31.13 3.04 -14.20
CA PRO A 44 -32.32 2.87 -15.02
C PRO A 44 -33.44 3.74 -14.46
N PHE A 45 -34.03 4.56 -15.32
CA PHE A 45 -35.00 5.57 -14.93
C PHE A 45 -36.10 5.71 -15.97
N THR A 46 -37.34 5.88 -15.52
CA THR A 46 -38.47 6.19 -16.39
C THR A 46 -39.12 7.47 -15.88
N ARG A 47 -39.23 8.48 -16.74
CA ARG A 47 -39.77 9.78 -16.33
C ARG A 47 -41.26 9.72 -16.03
N SER A 48 -41.71 10.69 -15.24
CA SER A 48 -43.13 10.99 -15.07
C SER A 48 -43.68 11.66 -16.33
N GLY A 49 -44.92 11.37 -16.70
CA GLY A 49 -45.59 12.09 -17.80
C GLY A 49 -45.86 13.58 -17.51
N ARG A 50 -45.51 14.08 -16.32
CA ARG A 50 -45.75 15.47 -15.88
C ARG A 50 -44.52 16.38 -15.88
N THR A 51 -43.32 15.83 -16.06
CA THR A 51 -42.07 16.61 -16.05
C THR A 51 -41.00 15.83 -16.80
N ASP A 52 -40.10 16.54 -17.45
CA ASP A 52 -38.90 16.04 -18.11
C ASP A 52 -37.62 16.42 -17.36
N SER A 53 -37.71 17.29 -16.33
CA SER A 53 -36.58 17.85 -15.60
C SER A 53 -36.47 17.32 -14.16
N TYR A 54 -35.27 16.89 -13.78
CA TYR A 54 -34.96 16.26 -12.51
C TYR A 54 -33.61 16.73 -11.95
N THR A 55 -33.47 16.68 -10.64
CA THR A 55 -32.19 16.78 -9.94
C THR A 55 -31.88 15.45 -9.28
N PHE A 56 -30.75 14.84 -9.66
CA PHE A 56 -30.20 13.63 -9.07
C PHE A 56 -29.11 14.03 -8.09
N ALA A 57 -29.20 13.57 -6.85
CA ALA A 57 -28.21 13.81 -5.81
C ALA A 57 -27.80 12.48 -5.17
N LEU A 58 -26.51 12.17 -5.17
CA LEU A 58 -25.92 10.97 -4.58
C LEU A 58 -25.30 11.30 -3.23
N TYR A 59 -25.64 10.50 -2.22
CA TYR A 59 -25.12 10.62 -0.87
C TYR A 59 -24.43 9.31 -0.49
N SER A 60 -23.28 9.40 0.17
CA SER A 60 -22.65 8.24 0.82
C SER A 60 -23.50 7.81 2.03
N GLY A 61 -23.69 6.50 2.21
CA GLY A 61 -24.44 5.89 3.29
C GLY A 61 -25.93 5.63 2.97
N GLY A 62 -26.64 5.04 3.95
CA GLY A 62 -28.05 4.66 3.84
C GLY A 62 -29.07 5.80 3.99
N ALA A 63 -28.63 7.06 4.03
CA ALA A 63 -29.54 8.21 4.14
C ALA A 63 -29.08 9.39 3.28
N ALA A 64 -30.05 10.16 2.76
CA ALA A 64 -29.81 11.40 2.03
C ALA A 64 -29.61 12.58 3.00
N THR A 65 -28.55 12.53 3.82
CA THR A 65 -28.23 13.50 4.87
C THR A 65 -26.90 14.18 4.59
N GLY A 66 -26.83 15.51 4.75
CA GLY A 66 -25.61 16.29 4.54
C GLY A 66 -25.44 16.80 3.11
N THR A 67 -24.19 17.01 2.69
CA THR A 67 -23.84 17.45 1.33
C THR A 67 -23.75 16.23 0.40
N PRO A 68 -24.43 16.22 -0.75
CA PRO A 68 -24.30 15.15 -1.73
C PRO A 68 -22.90 15.14 -2.36
N GLU A 69 -22.36 13.95 -2.62
CA GLU A 69 -21.08 13.75 -3.32
C GLU A 69 -21.19 14.19 -4.78
N VAL A 70 -22.35 13.92 -5.40
CA VAL A 70 -22.62 14.26 -6.80
C VAL A 70 -24.02 14.82 -6.91
N THR A 71 -24.14 16.00 -7.51
CA THR A 71 -25.43 16.56 -7.91
C THR A 71 -25.45 16.77 -9.41
N ALA A 72 -26.51 16.33 -10.08
CA ALA A 72 -26.67 16.47 -11.52
C ALA A 72 -28.08 16.94 -11.87
N ALA A 73 -28.17 17.92 -12.76
CA ALA A 73 -29.39 18.27 -13.46
C ALA A 73 -29.58 17.30 -14.62
N VAL A 74 -30.70 16.59 -14.64
CA VAL A 74 -31.01 15.54 -15.61
C VAL A 74 -32.30 15.88 -16.33
N THR A 75 -32.24 15.96 -17.66
CA THR A 75 -33.43 16.10 -18.51
C THR A 75 -33.65 14.81 -19.29
N VAL A 76 -34.87 14.29 -19.27
CA VAL A 76 -35.26 13.06 -19.97
C VAL A 76 -36.39 13.38 -20.94
N ASN A 77 -36.11 13.30 -22.23
CA ASN A 77 -37.04 13.75 -23.27
C ASN A 77 -38.02 12.64 -23.70
N THR A 78 -37.70 11.37 -23.43
CA THR A 78 -38.50 10.22 -23.87
C THR A 78 -39.41 9.70 -22.75
N GLY A 79 -40.57 9.13 -23.11
CA GLY A 79 -41.50 8.53 -22.14
C GLY A 79 -41.19 7.07 -21.77
N GLY A 80 -40.19 6.48 -22.43
CA GLY A 80 -39.74 5.10 -22.20
C GLY A 80 -38.66 5.00 -21.12
N PRO A 81 -38.23 3.77 -20.76
CA PRO A 81 -37.10 3.56 -19.86
C PRO A 81 -35.80 4.05 -20.49
N VAL A 82 -35.02 4.81 -19.72
CA VAL A 82 -33.69 5.30 -20.10
C VAL A 82 -32.65 4.89 -19.06
N THR A 83 -31.37 5.00 -19.40
CA THR A 83 -30.27 4.83 -18.45
C THR A 83 -29.56 6.15 -18.26
N VAL A 84 -29.55 6.66 -17.03
CA VAL A 84 -28.84 7.88 -16.63
C VAL A 84 -27.47 7.49 -16.10
N SER A 85 -26.40 7.98 -16.72
CA SER A 85 -25.03 7.80 -16.23
C SER A 85 -24.62 8.97 -15.34
N LEU A 86 -24.25 8.69 -14.09
CA LEU A 86 -23.73 9.68 -13.15
C LEU A 86 -22.28 9.35 -12.82
N PRO A 87 -21.35 10.32 -12.86
CA PRO A 87 -20.00 10.09 -12.37
C PRO A 87 -20.07 9.78 -10.88
N LEU A 88 -19.22 8.88 -10.40
CA LEU A 88 -19.07 8.59 -8.99
C LEU A 88 -17.64 8.12 -8.78
N ARG A 89 -16.93 8.71 -7.81
CA ARG A 89 -15.60 8.23 -7.44
C ARG A 89 -15.73 6.79 -6.96
N TYR A 90 -14.93 5.93 -7.55
CA TYR A 90 -14.89 4.52 -7.22
C TYR A 90 -14.18 4.35 -5.86
N ASP A 91 -14.87 3.77 -4.88
CA ASP A 91 -14.27 3.44 -3.59
C ASP A 91 -13.57 2.07 -3.69
N VAL A 92 -12.25 2.09 -3.55
CA VAL A 92 -11.43 0.87 -3.60
C VAL A 92 -11.57 0.01 -2.36
N THR A 93 -12.06 0.56 -1.25
CA THR A 93 -12.13 -0.12 0.06
C THR A 93 -13.29 -1.12 0.17
N GLY A 94 -14.27 -1.04 -0.73
CA GLY A 94 -15.28 -2.06 -0.93
C GLY A 94 -16.70 -1.54 -1.07
N PRO A 95 -17.71 -2.31 -0.62
CA PRO A 95 -19.11 -1.97 -0.80
C PRO A 95 -19.48 -0.70 -0.04
N GLY A 96 -19.65 0.40 -0.77
CA GLY A 96 -20.31 1.58 -0.25
C GLY A 96 -21.82 1.41 -0.31
N GLU A 97 -22.53 1.67 0.79
CA GLU A 97 -23.95 1.99 0.70
C GLU A 97 -24.09 3.42 0.19
N TRP A 98 -24.99 3.64 -0.76
CA TRP A 98 -25.23 4.92 -1.38
C TRP A 98 -26.73 5.19 -1.42
N THR A 99 -27.09 6.45 -1.28
CA THR A 99 -28.47 6.91 -1.40
C THR A 99 -28.60 7.84 -2.58
N LEU A 100 -29.40 7.44 -3.56
CA LEU A 100 -29.84 8.31 -4.65
C LEU A 100 -31.13 9.02 -4.26
N LYS A 101 -31.08 10.35 -4.26
CA LYS A 101 -32.23 11.23 -4.11
C LYS A 101 -32.54 11.88 -5.45
N VAL A 102 -33.73 11.62 -5.98
CA VAL A 102 -34.24 12.23 -7.21
C VAL A 102 -35.35 13.21 -6.84
N THR A 103 -35.20 14.45 -7.26
CA THR A 103 -36.19 15.52 -7.06
C THR A 103 -36.72 15.96 -8.42
N SER A 104 -38.03 15.95 -8.63
CA SER A 104 -38.62 16.44 -9.87
C SER A 104 -38.74 17.97 -9.87
N SER A 105 -38.36 18.62 -10.96
CA SER A 105 -38.67 20.03 -11.17
C SER A 105 -40.15 20.19 -11.53
N VAL A 106 -40.81 21.21 -10.99
CA VAL A 106 -42.16 21.59 -11.37
C VAL A 106 -42.08 22.43 -12.64
N ASP A 107 -42.90 22.11 -13.64
CA ASP A 107 -43.03 22.91 -14.85
C ASP A 107 -43.46 24.34 -14.46
N PRO A 108 -42.76 25.39 -14.93
CA PRO A 108 -43.11 26.79 -14.65
C PRO A 108 -44.58 27.13 -14.90
N VAL A 109 -45.21 26.51 -15.91
CA VAL A 109 -46.62 26.73 -16.29
C VAL A 109 -47.59 26.11 -15.28
N ARG A 110 -47.12 25.19 -14.43
CA ARG A 110 -47.93 24.47 -13.42
C ARG A 110 -47.58 24.86 -11.98
N THR A 111 -46.80 25.92 -11.81
CA THR A 111 -46.42 26.46 -10.49
C THR A 111 -47.68 26.79 -9.67
N GLY A 112 -47.85 26.11 -8.53
CA GLY A 112 -49.03 26.24 -7.65
C GLY A 112 -50.11 25.16 -7.80
N LEU A 113 -50.06 24.35 -8.87
CA LEU A 113 -50.97 23.21 -9.09
C LEU A 113 -50.32 21.86 -8.79
N ASP A 114 -49.00 21.74 -9.01
CA ASP A 114 -48.22 20.57 -8.64
C ASP A 114 -47.13 20.93 -7.62
N GLY A 115 -46.75 19.92 -6.82
CA GLY A 115 -45.59 19.98 -5.95
C GLY A 115 -44.45 19.12 -6.51
N ALA A 116 -43.21 19.48 -6.16
CA ALA A 116 -42.05 18.64 -6.46
C ALA A 116 -42.21 17.27 -5.77
N ALA A 117 -42.06 16.19 -6.53
CA ALA A 117 -41.99 14.84 -6.00
C ALA A 117 -40.54 14.50 -5.64
N LEU A 118 -40.39 13.74 -4.54
CA LEU A 118 -39.12 13.27 -4.04
C LEU A 118 -39.10 11.75 -4.04
N LEU A 119 -38.03 11.17 -4.58
CA LEU A 119 -37.76 9.74 -4.51
C LEU A 119 -36.39 9.54 -3.91
N THR A 120 -36.32 8.77 -2.83
CA THR A 120 -35.05 8.34 -2.22
C THR A 120 -34.94 6.82 -2.34
N ARG A 121 -33.77 6.34 -2.77
CA ARG A 121 -33.45 4.91 -2.87
C ARG A 121 -32.03 4.67 -2.39
N THR A 122 -31.87 3.70 -1.50
CA THR A 122 -30.58 3.16 -1.11
C THR A 122 -30.18 2.05 -2.07
N PHE A 123 -28.88 1.91 -2.31
CA PHE A 123 -28.28 0.82 -3.06
C PHE A 123 -26.85 0.60 -2.55
N THR A 124 -26.34 -0.60 -2.70
CA THR A 124 -24.95 -0.92 -2.36
C THR A 124 -24.16 -1.08 -3.64
N VAL A 125 -23.01 -0.42 -3.73
CA VAL A 125 -22.08 -0.57 -4.84
C VAL A 125 -21.07 -1.64 -4.46
N ALA A 126 -21.35 -2.92 -4.70
CA ALA A 126 -20.30 -3.92 -4.85
C ALA A 126 -20.80 -5.21 -5.52
N GLU A 127 -19.96 -5.73 -6.41
CA GLU A 127 -19.94 -7.13 -6.81
C GLU A 127 -19.21 -7.99 -5.76
N ALA A 128 -19.20 -9.31 -5.95
CA ALA A 128 -18.35 -10.21 -5.18
C ALA A 128 -16.87 -9.77 -5.27
N PRO A 129 -16.07 -9.98 -4.21
CA PRO A 129 -14.64 -9.65 -4.25
C PRO A 129 -13.93 -10.25 -5.47
N THR A 130 -13.12 -9.45 -6.14
CA THR A 130 -12.38 -9.88 -7.34
C THR A 130 -11.25 -10.86 -7.01
N CYS A 131 -10.84 -10.90 -5.75
CA CYS A 131 -9.81 -11.81 -5.26
C CYS A 131 -10.29 -13.24 -4.94
N GLY A 132 -11.57 -13.55 -5.16
CA GLY A 132 -12.14 -14.87 -4.92
C GLY A 132 -12.47 -15.17 -3.45
N CYS A 133 -12.30 -14.18 -2.56
CA CYS A 133 -12.77 -14.29 -1.17
C CYS A 133 -14.30 -14.25 -1.08
N ALA A 134 -14.84 -14.80 0.01
CA ALA A 134 -16.27 -14.68 0.31
C ALA A 134 -16.66 -13.21 0.50
N ALA A 135 -17.87 -12.84 0.07
CA ALA A 135 -18.40 -11.50 0.29
C ALA A 135 -18.43 -11.17 1.80
N GLY A 136 -18.00 -9.95 2.15
CA GLY A 136 -17.88 -9.51 3.54
C GLY A 136 -16.57 -9.90 4.22
N THR A 137 -15.63 -10.55 3.53
CA THR A 137 -14.28 -10.78 4.05
C THR A 137 -13.57 -9.43 4.30
N PRO A 138 -13.07 -9.15 5.52
CA PRO A 138 -12.37 -7.92 5.80
C PRO A 138 -11.13 -7.73 4.93
N GLY A 139 -11.00 -6.55 4.32
CA GLY A 139 -9.86 -6.21 3.47
C GLY A 139 -9.85 -6.91 2.10
N ALA A 140 -10.94 -7.58 1.71
CA ALA A 140 -11.01 -8.19 0.39
C ALA A 140 -10.87 -7.14 -0.73
N TYR A 141 -10.37 -7.58 -1.87
CA TYR A 141 -10.15 -6.71 -3.02
C TYR A 141 -11.39 -6.70 -3.92
N TYR A 142 -11.76 -5.51 -4.35
CA TYR A 142 -12.89 -5.27 -5.25
C TYR A 142 -12.46 -4.71 -6.61
N VAL A 143 -11.16 -4.39 -6.75
CA VAL A 143 -10.54 -3.96 -8.01
C VAL A 143 -9.27 -4.73 -8.25
N GLY A 144 -9.07 -5.08 -9.51
CA GLY A 144 -7.89 -5.80 -9.95
C GLY A 144 -8.10 -7.30 -9.85
N SER A 145 -7.27 -8.05 -10.58
CA SER A 145 -7.25 -9.51 -10.55
C SER A 145 -5.98 -10.05 -9.87
N GLY A 146 -5.19 -9.18 -9.24
CA GLY A 146 -3.91 -9.56 -8.62
C GLY A 146 -2.80 -9.87 -9.63
N THR A 147 -3.00 -9.54 -10.91
CA THR A 147 -2.01 -9.75 -11.97
C THR A 147 -1.17 -8.49 -12.18
N ALA A 148 0.02 -8.60 -12.77
CA ALA A 148 0.85 -7.43 -13.05
C ALA A 148 0.15 -6.37 -13.92
N ALA A 149 -0.73 -6.79 -14.84
CA ALA A 149 -1.51 -5.88 -15.70
C ALA A 149 -2.74 -5.29 -15.00
N SER A 150 -3.24 -5.94 -13.95
CA SER A 150 -4.43 -5.54 -13.19
C SER A 150 -4.21 -5.86 -11.71
N PRO A 151 -3.36 -5.07 -11.01
CA PRO A 151 -3.02 -5.32 -9.62
C PRO A 151 -4.23 -5.06 -8.72
N TYR A 152 -4.28 -5.74 -7.57
CA TYR A 152 -5.23 -5.41 -6.54
C TYR A 152 -4.98 -3.99 -6.00
N ARG A 153 -6.04 -3.19 -5.91
CA ARG A 153 -5.95 -1.81 -5.40
C ARG A 153 -6.18 -1.78 -3.90
N ILE A 154 -5.35 -1.01 -3.21
CA ILE A 154 -5.34 -0.89 -1.75
C ILE A 154 -5.62 0.57 -1.39
N GLY A 155 -6.72 0.81 -0.66
CA GLY A 155 -7.05 2.10 -0.07
C GLY A 155 -7.33 2.06 1.43
N SER A 156 -7.14 0.91 2.08
CA SER A 156 -7.32 0.79 3.54
C SER A 156 -6.27 -0.12 4.19
N GLN A 157 -6.11 0.01 5.51
CA GLN A 157 -5.25 -0.86 6.32
C GLN A 157 -5.68 -2.34 6.23
N GLU A 158 -6.98 -2.60 6.24
CA GLU A 158 -7.53 -3.96 6.14
C GLU A 158 -7.11 -4.58 4.80
N GLN A 159 -7.18 -3.83 3.71
CA GLN A 159 -6.73 -4.29 2.40
C GLN A 159 -5.21 -4.50 2.33
N LEU A 160 -4.43 -3.66 3.01
CA LEU A 160 -2.98 -3.85 3.10
C LEU A 160 -2.64 -5.13 3.87
N SER A 161 -3.27 -5.37 5.03
CA SER A 161 -3.06 -6.59 5.82
C SER A 161 -3.57 -7.85 5.12
N HIS A 162 -4.57 -7.72 4.23
CA HIS A 162 -5.11 -8.82 3.43
C HIS A 162 -4.11 -9.35 2.38
N MET A 163 -3.01 -8.66 2.09
CA MET A 163 -1.94 -9.16 1.21
C MET A 163 -1.41 -10.54 1.66
N SER A 164 -1.45 -10.79 2.97
CA SER A 164 -1.08 -12.08 3.58
C SER A 164 -1.87 -13.28 3.03
N LYS A 165 -3.03 -13.07 2.40
CA LYS A 165 -3.84 -14.12 1.75
C LYS A 165 -3.50 -14.33 0.28
N HIS A 166 -2.74 -13.42 -0.32
CA HIS A 166 -2.43 -13.39 -1.75
C HIS A 166 -0.94 -13.07 -2.00
N LEU A 167 -0.05 -13.79 -1.32
CA LEU A 167 1.40 -13.49 -1.25
C LEU A 167 2.15 -13.44 -2.60
N ALA A 168 1.58 -13.99 -3.67
CA ALA A 168 2.16 -13.99 -5.02
C ALA A 168 1.51 -12.97 -5.98
N ALA A 169 0.51 -12.22 -5.52
CA ALA A 169 -0.23 -11.28 -6.36
C ALA A 169 0.50 -9.93 -6.51
N ALA A 170 0.04 -9.13 -7.46
CA ALA A 170 0.43 -7.73 -7.63
C ALA A 170 -0.56 -6.80 -6.92
N PHE A 171 -0.04 -5.79 -6.24
CA PHE A 171 -0.76 -4.82 -5.44
C PHE A 171 -0.32 -3.41 -5.77
N LYS A 172 -1.25 -2.47 -5.63
CA LYS A 172 -1.00 -1.04 -5.84
C LYS A 172 -1.73 -0.20 -4.80
N LEU A 173 -1.01 0.71 -4.13
CA LEU A 173 -1.64 1.70 -3.25
C LEU A 173 -2.32 2.80 -4.08
N GLU A 174 -3.49 3.25 -3.62
CA GLU A 174 -4.26 4.35 -4.25
C GLU A 174 -4.31 5.62 -3.39
N SER A 175 -3.89 5.52 -2.14
CA SER A 175 -3.83 6.62 -1.20
C SER A 175 -2.78 6.35 -0.13
N ASP A 176 -2.42 7.40 0.60
CA ASP A 176 -1.64 7.24 1.83
C ASP A 176 -2.47 6.46 2.86
N LEU A 177 -1.78 5.66 3.68
CA LEU A 177 -2.38 4.83 4.71
C LEU A 177 -1.80 5.18 6.07
N ALA A 178 -2.68 5.39 7.05
CA ALA A 178 -2.30 5.53 8.45
C ALA A 178 -2.67 4.23 9.18
N LEU A 179 -1.65 3.47 9.55
CA LEU A 179 -1.82 2.23 10.28
C LEU A 179 -2.08 2.50 11.76
N ALA A 180 -2.91 1.67 12.37
CA ALA A 180 -3.24 1.70 13.78
C ALA A 180 -3.15 0.29 14.39
N GLY A 181 -2.77 0.24 15.66
CA GLY A 181 -2.61 -1.00 16.41
C GLY A 181 -1.31 -1.73 16.11
N SER A 182 -1.26 -3.01 16.44
CA SER A 182 -0.12 -3.87 16.15
C SER A 182 -0.20 -4.37 14.71
N TRP A 183 0.91 -4.28 13.99
CA TRP A 183 1.09 -4.84 12.66
C TRP A 183 1.67 -6.26 12.75
N THR A 184 1.10 -7.16 11.97
CA THR A 184 1.68 -8.47 11.71
C THR A 184 2.38 -8.42 10.35
N PRO A 185 3.70 -8.67 10.28
CA PRO A 185 4.44 -8.64 9.02
C PRO A 185 3.81 -9.55 7.97
N VAL A 186 3.85 -9.11 6.71
CA VAL A 186 3.33 -9.89 5.58
C VAL A 186 4.35 -10.95 5.16
N GLY A 187 3.88 -12.18 4.99
CA GLY A 187 4.71 -13.35 4.75
C GLY A 187 5.43 -13.83 6.02
N SER A 188 6.11 -14.96 5.90
CA SER A 188 6.97 -15.54 6.95
C SER A 188 8.22 -16.11 6.32
N GLN A 189 9.14 -16.62 7.13
CA GLN A 189 10.32 -17.34 6.64
C GLN A 189 9.93 -18.56 5.78
N SER A 190 8.91 -19.31 6.21
CA SER A 190 8.43 -20.52 5.54
C SER A 190 7.50 -20.25 4.36
N VAL A 191 6.79 -19.11 4.37
CA VAL A 191 5.85 -18.71 3.32
C VAL A 191 6.10 -17.24 2.97
N PRO A 192 7.13 -16.95 2.15
CA PRO A 192 7.53 -15.59 1.86
C PRO A 192 6.55 -14.87 0.93
N PHE A 193 6.59 -13.53 0.95
CA PHE A 193 5.97 -12.71 -0.08
C PHE A 193 6.77 -12.82 -1.38
N THR A 194 6.10 -13.23 -2.46
CA THR A 194 6.71 -13.47 -3.79
C THR A 194 6.12 -12.57 -4.87
N GLY A 195 5.12 -11.76 -4.50
CA GLY A 195 4.40 -10.84 -5.38
C GLY A 195 5.03 -9.47 -5.50
N VAL A 196 4.23 -8.49 -5.94
CA VAL A 196 4.69 -7.11 -6.13
C VAL A 196 3.82 -6.14 -5.36
N LEU A 197 4.42 -5.31 -4.51
CA LEU A 197 3.76 -4.13 -3.95
C LEU A 197 4.30 -2.87 -4.62
N ASP A 198 3.45 -2.18 -5.37
CA ASP A 198 3.72 -0.84 -5.87
C ASP A 198 3.05 0.19 -4.95
N GLY A 199 3.85 0.86 -4.13
CA GLY A 199 3.41 1.95 -3.27
C GLY A 199 2.87 3.15 -4.05
N ASN A 200 3.10 3.25 -5.37
CA ASN A 200 2.60 4.32 -6.22
C ASN A 200 2.93 5.73 -5.67
N ARG A 201 4.06 5.85 -4.97
CA ARG A 201 4.54 7.04 -4.24
C ARG A 201 3.67 7.49 -3.08
N HIS A 202 2.85 6.59 -2.55
CA HIS A 202 2.09 6.82 -1.32
C HIS A 202 2.91 6.49 -0.08
N THR A 203 2.46 7.07 1.03
CA THR A 203 3.05 6.89 2.36
C THR A 203 2.22 5.93 3.19
N VAL A 204 2.89 4.99 3.86
CA VAL A 204 2.33 4.19 4.94
C VAL A 204 2.95 4.70 6.24
N SER A 205 2.12 5.17 7.16
CA SER A 205 2.53 5.70 8.47
C SER A 205 1.98 4.85 9.61
N GLY A 206 2.51 5.01 10.82
CA GLY A 206 1.99 4.33 12.01
C GLY A 206 2.25 2.82 12.06
N LEU A 207 3.18 2.31 11.24
CA LEU A 207 3.61 0.91 11.30
C LEU A 207 4.18 0.62 12.69
N ASN A 208 3.63 -0.37 13.39
CA ASN A 208 4.08 -0.79 14.71
C ASN A 208 4.16 -2.32 14.75
N ALA A 209 5.35 -2.87 14.58
CA ALA A 209 5.56 -4.31 14.41
C ALA A 209 6.56 -4.88 15.42
N ARG A 210 6.44 -6.18 15.72
CA ARG A 210 7.26 -6.87 16.74
C ARG A 210 8.11 -8.04 16.25
N ASP A 211 7.87 -8.51 15.03
CA ASP A 211 8.51 -9.70 14.48
C ASP A 211 9.10 -9.45 13.08
N GLY A 212 9.32 -8.19 12.70
CA GLY A 212 9.73 -7.77 11.35
C GLY A 212 8.99 -6.50 10.93
N GLY A 213 9.37 -5.87 9.82
CA GLY A 213 8.76 -4.63 9.35
C GLY A 213 7.40 -4.83 8.66
N LEU A 214 7.18 -4.12 7.55
CA LEU A 214 5.97 -4.29 6.75
C LEU A 214 5.82 -5.75 6.27
N PHE A 215 6.94 -6.35 5.84
CA PHE A 215 7.08 -7.76 5.48
C PHE A 215 8.00 -8.49 6.45
N TYR A 216 7.77 -9.80 6.61
CA TYR A 216 8.79 -10.65 7.23
C TYR A 216 9.86 -11.00 6.18
N THR A 217 9.49 -11.78 5.17
CA THR A 217 10.38 -12.17 4.06
C THR A 217 9.78 -11.79 2.72
N VAL A 218 10.58 -11.12 1.88
CA VAL A 218 10.35 -10.92 0.45
C VAL A 218 11.32 -11.80 -0.31
N SER A 219 10.83 -12.69 -1.17
CA SER A 219 11.67 -13.71 -1.83
C SER A 219 11.27 -13.95 -3.28
N GLY A 220 12.26 -14.13 -4.15
CA GLY A 220 12.08 -14.56 -5.54
C GLY A 220 12.34 -13.45 -6.55
N SER A 221 12.83 -13.84 -7.74
CA SER A 221 13.23 -12.90 -8.80
C SER A 221 12.10 -12.06 -9.38
N GLY A 222 10.85 -12.45 -9.16
CA GLY A 222 9.65 -11.69 -9.53
C GLY A 222 9.10 -10.82 -8.40
N ALA A 223 9.64 -10.93 -7.18
CA ALA A 223 9.15 -10.24 -6.01
C ALA A 223 9.72 -8.83 -5.93
N ALA A 224 8.86 -7.84 -5.69
CA ALA A 224 9.29 -6.46 -5.58
C ALA A 224 8.44 -5.63 -4.60
N VAL A 225 9.11 -4.77 -3.84
CA VAL A 225 8.48 -3.66 -3.11
C VAL A 225 9.05 -2.37 -3.67
N ARG A 226 8.18 -1.48 -4.16
CA ARG A 226 8.64 -0.27 -4.84
C ARG A 226 7.78 0.96 -4.63
N ASN A 227 8.36 2.14 -4.86
CA ASN A 227 7.67 3.43 -4.82
C ASN A 227 6.90 3.67 -3.52
N LEU A 228 7.48 3.34 -2.38
CA LEU A 228 6.79 3.32 -1.09
C LEU A 228 7.56 4.16 -0.06
N THR A 229 6.86 5.02 0.66
CA THR A 229 7.40 5.68 1.85
C THR A 229 6.83 5.03 3.10
N LEU A 230 7.69 4.56 4.01
CA LEU A 230 7.32 4.21 5.38
C LEU A 230 7.70 5.39 6.28
N HIS A 231 6.69 6.09 6.83
CA HIS A 231 6.92 7.25 7.69
C HIS A 231 6.70 6.90 9.17
N ALA A 232 7.73 7.18 9.97
CA ALA A 232 7.81 6.87 11.39
C ALA A 232 7.45 5.40 11.74
N PRO A 233 8.04 4.40 11.06
CA PRO A 233 7.82 3.02 11.43
C PRO A 233 8.48 2.72 12.78
N LYS A 234 7.75 2.00 13.63
CA LYS A 234 8.25 1.44 14.88
C LYS A 234 8.36 -0.07 14.76
N VAL A 235 9.57 -0.60 14.90
CA VAL A 235 9.82 -2.05 14.83
C VAL A 235 10.61 -2.47 16.06
N GLU A 236 9.99 -3.24 16.94
CA GLU A 236 10.58 -3.74 18.18
C GLU A 236 10.70 -5.27 18.12
N THR A 237 11.81 -5.78 17.60
CA THR A 237 12.05 -7.22 17.49
C THR A 237 12.75 -7.75 18.72
N THR A 238 12.11 -8.70 19.40
CA THR A 238 12.72 -9.40 20.54
C THR A 238 12.82 -10.88 20.24
N TYR A 239 14.00 -11.47 20.46
CA TYR A 239 14.09 -12.93 20.47
C TYR A 239 13.31 -13.48 21.68
N VAL A 240 12.19 -14.15 21.43
CA VAL A 240 11.48 -14.98 22.42
C VAL A 240 11.15 -16.33 21.79
N ASP A 241 12.15 -17.23 21.78
CA ASP A 241 12.01 -18.68 21.54
C ASP A 241 11.06 -19.10 20.40
N ALA A 242 11.17 -18.45 19.24
CA ALA A 242 10.46 -18.81 18.03
C ALA A 242 11.44 -19.27 16.94
N GLU A 243 11.44 -20.58 16.72
CA GLU A 243 12.00 -21.27 15.54
C GLU A 243 13.54 -21.29 15.42
N VAL A 244 14.12 -22.41 15.85
CA VAL A 244 15.53 -22.77 15.58
C VAL A 244 15.69 -22.93 14.07
N ILE A 245 16.49 -22.07 13.44
CA ILE A 245 16.95 -22.25 12.06
C ILE A 245 17.69 -23.62 12.01
N PRO A 246 17.59 -24.42 10.93
CA PRO A 246 18.16 -25.78 10.85
C PRO A 246 19.67 -25.93 11.13
N ASP A 247 20.38 -24.81 11.38
CA ASP A 247 21.81 -24.75 11.70
C ASP A 247 22.11 -24.38 13.18
N GLY A 248 21.09 -24.29 14.04
CA GLY A 248 21.25 -24.05 15.49
C GLY A 248 21.62 -22.61 15.90
N ALA A 249 21.73 -21.69 14.94
CA ALA A 249 21.95 -20.27 15.21
C ALA A 249 20.63 -19.57 15.60
N ARG A 250 20.65 -18.88 16.75
CA ARG A 250 19.53 -18.08 17.25
C ARG A 250 19.71 -16.66 16.72
N LEU A 251 18.81 -16.21 15.83
CA LEU A 251 18.91 -14.91 15.14
C LEU A 251 17.67 -14.05 15.40
N VAL A 252 17.88 -12.74 15.50
CA VAL A 252 16.84 -11.72 15.37
C VAL A 252 17.09 -10.97 14.07
N LEU A 253 16.09 -10.92 13.20
CA LEU A 253 16.17 -10.22 11.92
C LEU A 253 15.21 -9.03 11.94
N SER A 254 15.72 -7.83 11.69
CA SER A 254 14.92 -6.61 11.77
C SER A 254 15.19 -5.64 10.63
N GLY A 255 14.11 -5.10 10.07
CA GLY A 255 14.17 -3.98 9.15
C GLY A 255 12.79 -3.44 8.81
N ALA A 256 12.69 -2.15 8.54
CA ALA A 256 11.40 -1.47 8.44
C ALA A 256 10.55 -1.94 7.24
N VAL A 257 11.18 -2.23 6.09
CA VAL A 257 10.47 -2.74 4.91
C VAL A 257 10.30 -4.24 5.01
N ALA A 258 11.38 -4.98 5.24
CA ALA A 258 11.33 -6.43 5.36
C ALA A 258 12.44 -6.95 6.29
N ALA A 259 12.16 -7.91 7.17
CA ALA A 259 13.23 -8.55 7.95
C ALA A 259 14.25 -9.27 7.04
N VAL A 260 13.79 -9.92 5.97
CA VAL A 260 14.61 -10.64 4.99
C VAL A 260 14.23 -10.28 3.56
N VAL A 261 15.22 -10.04 2.70
CA VAL A 261 15.04 -9.88 1.24
C VAL A 261 15.96 -10.86 0.53
N GLN A 262 15.41 -11.77 -0.27
CA GLN A 262 16.24 -12.83 -0.85
C GLN A 262 15.86 -13.34 -2.25
N ALA A 263 16.70 -14.21 -2.81
CA ALA A 263 16.44 -15.02 -4.01
C ALA A 263 16.01 -14.23 -5.25
N GLY A 264 16.64 -13.07 -5.48
CA GLY A 264 16.40 -12.17 -6.61
C GLY A 264 15.41 -11.05 -6.32
N ALA A 265 14.85 -10.97 -5.11
CA ALA A 265 13.87 -9.96 -4.73
C ALA A 265 14.44 -8.53 -4.79
N GLN A 266 13.55 -7.57 -5.10
CA GLN A 266 13.93 -6.18 -5.34
C GLN A 266 13.21 -5.20 -4.42
N ILE A 267 13.97 -4.28 -3.83
CA ILE A 267 13.45 -3.11 -3.12
C ILE A 267 13.89 -1.87 -3.90
N VAL A 268 12.95 -1.09 -4.42
CA VAL A 268 13.25 -0.04 -5.42
C VAL A 268 12.46 1.23 -5.15
N ASP A 269 13.12 2.40 -5.08
CA ASP A 269 12.43 3.67 -4.83
C ASP A 269 11.62 3.66 -3.52
N CYS A 270 12.19 3.04 -2.47
CA CYS A 270 11.57 2.98 -1.15
C CYS A 270 12.28 3.91 -0.16
N SER A 271 11.51 4.69 0.60
CA SER A 271 12.01 5.59 1.64
C SER A 271 11.51 5.13 3.00
N VAL A 272 12.41 4.98 3.97
CA VAL A 272 12.10 4.76 5.38
C VAL A 272 12.50 6.04 6.12
N GLU A 273 11.53 6.74 6.70
CA GLU A 273 11.73 8.06 7.27
C GLU A 273 11.39 8.07 8.76
N ASN A 274 12.26 8.66 9.58
CA ASN A 274 12.06 8.80 11.03
C ASN A 274 11.79 7.47 11.74
N ALA A 275 12.46 6.40 11.32
CA ALA A 275 12.28 5.08 11.91
C ALA A 275 12.72 5.02 13.38
N ASP A 276 12.00 4.24 14.17
CA ASP A 276 12.36 3.83 15.53
C ASP A 276 12.49 2.31 15.54
N LEU A 277 13.72 1.83 15.34
CA LEU A 277 14.03 0.41 15.24
C LEU A 277 14.76 -0.05 16.50
N TYR A 278 14.27 -1.12 17.11
CA TYR A 278 14.84 -1.71 18.31
C TYR A 278 14.93 -3.23 18.16
N SER A 279 16.15 -3.76 18.30
CA SER A 279 16.39 -5.20 18.25
C SER A 279 17.06 -5.65 19.55
N HIS A 280 16.43 -6.59 20.25
CA HIS A 280 16.88 -7.03 21.56
C HIS A 280 16.88 -8.56 21.68
N THR A 281 17.93 -9.10 22.30
CA THR A 281 18.01 -10.53 22.62
C THR A 281 18.08 -10.74 24.12
N THR A 282 17.20 -11.56 24.67
CA THR A 282 17.19 -11.94 26.10
C THR A 282 18.07 -13.16 26.41
N GLU A 283 18.54 -13.84 25.37
CA GLU A 283 19.39 -15.03 25.43
C GLU A 283 20.51 -14.93 24.38
N ARG A 284 21.43 -15.88 24.36
CA ARG A 284 22.57 -15.89 23.43
C ARG A 284 22.10 -16.04 21.98
N ALA A 285 21.86 -14.92 21.31
CA ALA A 285 21.38 -14.82 19.95
C ALA A 285 21.99 -13.61 19.24
N CYS A 286 22.23 -13.72 17.94
CA CYS A 286 22.73 -12.62 17.12
C CYS A 286 21.58 -11.71 16.68
N ALA A 287 21.76 -10.40 16.77
CA ALA A 287 20.83 -9.43 16.24
C ALA A 287 21.35 -8.86 14.92
N ILE A 288 20.55 -9.03 13.86
CA ILE A 288 20.87 -8.60 12.50
C ILE A 288 19.81 -7.59 12.09
N SER A 289 20.21 -6.34 11.96
CA SER A 289 19.27 -5.23 11.81
C SER A 289 19.72 -4.26 10.73
N GLY A 290 18.78 -3.75 9.96
CA GLY A 290 19.05 -2.62 9.08
C GLY A 290 17.87 -1.69 8.91
N GLY A 291 18.14 -0.47 8.47
CA GLY A 291 17.10 0.53 8.26
C GLY A 291 15.98 0.06 7.33
N ILE A 292 16.32 -0.73 6.31
CA ILE A 292 15.38 -1.29 5.34
C ILE A 292 15.18 -2.78 5.56
N SER A 293 16.28 -3.53 5.70
CA SER A 293 16.23 -4.97 5.91
C SER A 293 17.30 -5.49 6.85
N GLY A 294 17.01 -6.58 7.56
CA GLY A 294 18.00 -7.25 8.42
C GLY A 294 18.98 -8.03 7.56
N TRP A 295 18.47 -8.99 6.80
CA TRP A 295 19.29 -9.91 5.99
C TRP A 295 18.94 -9.80 4.50
N ALA A 296 19.97 -9.64 3.67
CA ALA A 296 19.87 -9.68 2.21
C ALA A 296 20.71 -10.80 1.58
N ASP A 297 20.07 -11.66 0.78
CA ASP A 297 20.74 -12.74 0.04
C ASP A 297 20.28 -12.78 -1.43
N ASN A 298 21.17 -12.54 -2.39
CA ASN A 298 20.80 -12.42 -3.81
C ASN A 298 19.72 -11.36 -4.04
N ALA A 299 19.81 -10.21 -3.37
CA ALA A 299 18.80 -9.16 -3.43
C ALA A 299 19.29 -7.93 -4.21
N ARG A 300 18.34 -7.04 -4.53
CA ARG A 300 18.65 -5.78 -5.20
C ARG A 300 17.95 -4.61 -4.53
N PHE A 301 18.74 -3.64 -4.07
CA PHE A 301 18.29 -2.37 -3.50
C PHE A 301 18.67 -1.23 -4.44
N VAL A 302 17.70 -0.43 -4.88
CA VAL A 302 17.92 0.67 -5.84
C VAL A 302 17.18 1.91 -5.39
N ARG A 303 17.88 3.04 -5.25
CA ARG A 303 17.33 4.33 -4.83
C ARG A 303 16.53 4.23 -3.53
N CYS A 304 17.05 3.45 -2.59
CA CYS A 304 16.42 3.28 -1.29
C CYS A 304 17.02 4.23 -0.26
N ARG A 305 16.18 4.80 0.60
CA ARG A 305 16.59 5.71 1.68
C ARG A 305 16.16 5.17 3.03
N ALA A 306 17.01 5.35 4.06
CA ALA A 306 16.62 5.13 5.44
C ALA A 306 17.12 6.26 6.35
N SER A 307 16.26 6.74 7.26
CA SER A 307 16.59 7.67 8.34
C SER A 307 15.84 7.32 9.61
N GLY A 308 16.38 7.74 10.75
CA GLY A 308 15.83 7.42 12.08
C GLY A 308 16.90 6.89 13.02
N SER A 309 16.48 6.12 14.02
CA SER A 309 17.36 5.43 14.98
C SER A 309 17.22 3.92 14.87
N LEU A 310 18.34 3.24 15.05
CA LEU A 310 18.43 1.80 15.23
C LEU A 310 19.20 1.52 16.53
N GLN A 311 18.53 0.99 17.54
CA GLN A 311 19.16 0.53 18.77
C GLN A 311 19.19 -1.00 18.78
N VAL A 312 20.36 -1.56 19.06
CA VAL A 312 20.56 -3.01 19.10
C VAL A 312 21.24 -3.44 20.40
N GLU A 313 20.66 -4.47 21.01
CA GLU A 313 21.14 -5.06 22.25
C GLU A 313 21.20 -6.59 22.10
N SER A 314 22.37 -7.12 21.76
CA SER A 314 22.61 -8.55 21.64
C SER A 314 23.51 -9.11 22.75
N LEU A 315 23.24 -10.34 23.18
CA LEU A 315 24.10 -11.11 24.09
C LEU A 315 25.18 -11.93 23.36
N THR A 316 25.33 -11.84 22.04
CA THR A 316 26.40 -12.53 21.29
C THR A 316 27.01 -11.72 20.14
N ALA A 317 26.20 -11.17 19.25
CA ALA A 317 26.72 -10.51 18.06
C ALA A 317 25.67 -9.58 17.47
N GLU A 318 26.13 -8.44 16.99
CA GLU A 318 25.32 -7.46 16.30
C GLU A 318 25.88 -7.20 14.91
N TYR A 319 25.00 -7.31 13.91
CA TYR A 319 25.26 -6.85 12.56
C TYR A 319 24.23 -5.78 12.21
N SER A 320 24.69 -4.53 12.18
CA SER A 320 23.83 -3.37 11.97
C SER A 320 24.27 -2.59 10.74
N GLY A 321 23.36 -2.37 9.81
CA GLY A 321 23.64 -1.53 8.64
C GLY A 321 22.61 -0.44 8.45
N GLY A 322 23.05 0.72 7.96
CA GLY A 322 22.14 1.81 7.69
C GLY A 322 21.04 1.44 6.68
N ILE A 323 21.29 0.49 5.77
CA ILE A 323 20.30 -0.08 4.85
C ILE A 323 20.03 -1.56 5.16
N VAL A 324 21.10 -2.37 5.22
CA VAL A 324 21.03 -3.83 5.45
C VAL A 324 21.98 -4.27 6.56
N GLY A 325 21.53 -5.09 7.51
CA GLY A 325 22.39 -5.67 8.55
C GLY A 325 23.44 -6.63 8.00
N GLU A 326 23.01 -7.74 7.44
CA GLU A 326 23.87 -8.79 6.88
C GLU A 326 23.62 -8.97 5.37
N ASN A 327 24.71 -9.02 4.61
CA ASN A 327 24.67 -9.19 3.17
C ASN A 327 25.42 -10.46 2.74
N VAL A 328 24.78 -11.26 1.89
CA VAL A 328 25.44 -12.35 1.18
C VAL A 328 25.82 -11.86 -0.21
N GLU A 329 24.97 -11.99 -1.23
CA GLU A 329 25.28 -11.65 -2.63
C GLU A 329 24.32 -10.59 -3.21
N SER A 330 24.32 -9.36 -2.69
CA SER A 330 23.33 -8.34 -3.13
C SER A 330 23.93 -7.10 -3.80
N THR A 331 23.08 -6.39 -4.54
CA THR A 331 23.41 -5.13 -5.21
C THR A 331 22.73 -3.93 -4.54
N TYR A 332 23.47 -2.85 -4.37
CA TYR A 332 23.04 -1.57 -3.82
C TYR A 332 23.41 -0.45 -4.80
N ILE A 333 22.41 0.28 -5.30
CA ILE A 333 22.61 1.37 -6.25
C ILE A 333 21.86 2.60 -5.77
N GLU A 334 22.55 3.73 -5.64
CA GLU A 334 21.96 5.01 -5.23
C GLU A 334 21.24 4.94 -3.86
N CYS A 335 21.67 4.04 -2.98
CA CYS A 335 21.10 3.90 -1.64
C CYS A 335 21.66 4.96 -0.68
N ARG A 336 20.83 5.47 0.22
CA ARG A 336 21.22 6.52 1.16
C ARG A 336 20.79 6.21 2.59
N SER A 337 21.70 6.28 3.56
CA SER A 337 21.32 6.08 4.97
C SER A 337 21.85 7.14 5.93
N SER A 338 20.94 7.74 6.69
CA SER A 338 21.24 8.61 7.83
C SER A 338 20.70 8.01 9.13
N VAL A 339 20.67 6.68 9.22
CA VAL A 339 20.20 5.98 10.42
C VAL A 339 21.26 6.11 11.51
N ALA A 340 20.87 6.63 12.67
CA ALA A 340 21.73 6.67 13.85
C ALA A 340 21.72 5.31 14.55
N ILE A 341 22.83 4.58 14.49
CA ILE A 341 22.95 3.23 15.03
C ILE A 341 23.61 3.29 16.41
N THR A 342 22.95 2.73 17.43
CA THR A 342 23.46 2.64 18.80
C THR A 342 23.48 1.18 19.25
N SER A 343 24.64 0.72 19.73
CA SER A 343 24.86 -0.65 20.17
C SER A 343 25.15 -0.70 21.67
N SER A 344 24.57 -1.67 22.37
CA SER A 344 24.98 -2.09 23.73
C SER A 344 25.41 -3.56 23.78
N THR A 345 25.69 -4.15 22.61
CA THR A 345 26.09 -5.55 22.44
C THR A 345 27.47 -5.81 23.05
N ILE A 346 27.64 -6.98 23.69
CA ILE A 346 28.78 -7.26 24.57
C ILE A 346 29.96 -7.98 23.91
N ASP A 347 29.73 -8.71 22.82
CA ASP A 347 30.71 -9.65 22.26
C ASP A 347 31.25 -9.16 20.90
N GLU A 348 30.44 -9.23 19.83
CA GLU A 348 30.84 -8.80 18.48
C GLU A 348 29.90 -7.72 17.95
N VAL A 349 30.47 -6.64 17.41
CA VAL A 349 29.71 -5.51 16.86
C VAL A 349 30.26 -5.13 15.50
N SER A 350 29.43 -5.27 14.48
CA SER A 350 29.74 -4.87 13.10
C SER A 350 28.69 -3.90 12.61
N VAL A 351 29.06 -2.62 12.58
CA VAL A 351 28.19 -1.52 12.17
C VAL A 351 28.72 -0.87 10.90
N GLY A 352 27.88 -0.75 9.87
CA GLY A 352 28.24 -0.05 8.63
C GLY A 352 27.18 0.93 8.16
N GLY A 353 27.61 1.97 7.44
CA GLY A 353 26.72 3.03 6.98
C GLY A 353 25.68 2.58 5.95
N ILE A 354 25.96 1.52 5.20
CA ILE A 354 25.01 0.89 4.26
C ILE A 354 24.79 -0.57 4.66
N VAL A 355 25.86 -1.34 4.85
CA VAL A 355 25.83 -2.77 5.18
C VAL A 355 26.58 -3.05 6.48
N GLY A 356 26.03 -3.82 7.41
CA GLY A 356 26.73 -4.18 8.65
C GLY A 356 27.88 -5.17 8.43
N VAL A 357 27.58 -6.34 7.90
CA VAL A 357 28.56 -7.41 7.63
C VAL A 357 28.34 -8.07 6.27
N LEU A 358 29.42 -8.58 5.68
CA LEU A 358 29.35 -9.49 4.53
C LEU A 358 29.55 -10.93 4.98
N SER A 359 28.69 -11.84 4.51
CA SER A 359 28.77 -13.28 4.79
C SER A 359 28.73 -14.11 3.49
N GLY A 360 29.35 -15.29 3.52
CA GLY A 360 29.42 -16.19 2.36
C GLY A 360 30.74 -16.14 1.59
N PHE A 361 31.21 -17.31 1.15
CA PHE A 361 32.41 -17.43 0.34
C PHE A 361 32.11 -16.95 -1.09
N HIS A 362 32.82 -15.93 -1.57
CA HIS A 362 32.82 -15.43 -2.96
C HIS A 362 31.76 -14.40 -3.36
N SER A 363 31.03 -13.78 -2.43
CA SER A 363 29.92 -12.90 -2.80
C SER A 363 30.39 -11.52 -3.32
N PRO A 364 30.09 -11.13 -4.57
CA PRO A 364 30.40 -9.79 -5.05
C PRO A 364 29.38 -8.79 -4.50
N LEU A 365 29.75 -8.02 -3.48
CA LEU A 365 29.01 -6.81 -3.12
C LEU A 365 29.13 -5.80 -4.26
N VAL A 366 28.00 -5.46 -4.88
CA VAL A 366 27.94 -4.36 -5.86
C VAL A 366 27.36 -3.14 -5.17
N MET A 367 28.20 -2.13 -4.90
CA MET A 367 27.77 -0.85 -4.32
C MET A 367 28.14 0.30 -5.25
N GLN A 368 27.17 1.08 -5.69
CA GLN A 368 27.36 2.18 -6.65
C GLN A 368 26.55 3.41 -6.24
N ASN A 369 27.19 4.58 -6.23
CA ASN A 369 26.56 5.88 -5.91
C ASN A 369 25.80 5.92 -4.56
N CYS A 370 26.21 5.12 -3.59
CA CYS A 370 25.61 5.07 -2.26
C CYS A 370 26.19 6.14 -1.33
N ARG A 371 25.35 6.69 -0.44
CA ARG A 371 25.74 7.74 0.51
C ARG A 371 25.33 7.42 1.93
N TRP A 372 26.14 7.74 2.92
CA TRP A 372 25.78 7.51 4.32
C TRP A 372 26.35 8.60 5.23
N THR A 373 25.74 8.82 6.40
CA THR A 373 26.27 9.80 7.37
C THR A 373 27.21 9.19 8.39
N ASP A 374 26.88 8.01 8.91
CA ASP A 374 27.63 7.33 9.98
C ASP A 374 27.32 5.81 9.92
N PRO A 375 28.21 4.90 10.36
CA PRO A 375 29.64 5.06 10.71
C PRO A 375 30.55 5.40 9.52
N THR A 376 31.85 5.62 9.78
CA THR A 376 32.87 5.99 8.77
C THR A 376 32.89 5.10 7.53
N HIS A 377 32.66 3.79 7.70
CA HIS A 377 32.70 2.83 6.62
C HIS A 377 31.29 2.44 6.16
N ALA A 378 31.09 2.35 4.84
CA ALA A 378 29.84 1.84 4.27
C ALA A 378 29.55 0.40 4.68
N VAL A 379 30.61 -0.39 4.88
CA VAL A 379 30.55 -1.79 5.32
C VAL A 379 31.29 -1.90 6.66
N GLY A 380 30.61 -2.39 7.70
CA GLY A 380 31.16 -2.45 9.06
C GLY A 380 32.26 -3.50 9.21
N GLN A 381 31.97 -4.73 8.80
CA GLN A 381 32.94 -5.81 8.74
C GLN A 381 32.91 -6.45 7.34
N PRO A 382 33.98 -6.28 6.55
CA PRO A 382 33.99 -6.71 5.15
C PRO A 382 34.14 -8.23 4.98
N ASP A 383 34.62 -8.96 5.99
CA ASP A 383 34.75 -10.42 5.89
C ASP A 383 35.04 -11.10 7.24
N ARG A 384 34.45 -12.27 7.49
CA ARG A 384 34.86 -13.21 8.55
C ARG A 384 35.70 -14.39 8.02
N LEU A 385 35.78 -14.60 6.71
CA LEU A 385 36.18 -15.85 6.05
C LEU A 385 37.20 -15.74 4.87
N GLY A 386 37.71 -14.55 4.53
CA GLY A 386 38.93 -14.33 3.73
C GLY A 386 38.84 -14.28 2.19
N GLY A 387 37.71 -13.88 1.60
CA GLY A 387 37.50 -13.66 0.17
C GLY A 387 38.05 -12.33 -0.41
N PRO A 388 38.15 -12.21 -1.75
CA PRO A 388 38.65 -11.01 -2.41
C PRO A 388 37.58 -9.90 -2.40
N TYR A 389 37.76 -8.91 -1.53
CA TYR A 389 36.94 -7.70 -1.47
C TYR A 389 37.74 -6.47 -1.92
N THR A 390 37.10 -5.58 -2.68
CA THR A 390 37.64 -4.23 -2.90
C THR A 390 36.99 -3.32 -1.87
N LEU A 391 37.72 -3.05 -0.78
CA LEU A 391 37.40 -1.97 0.15
C LEU A 391 37.11 -0.72 -0.66
N ASN A 392 35.85 -0.26 -0.65
CA ASN A 392 35.56 1.06 -1.18
C ASN A 392 36.00 2.11 -0.15
N THR A 393 37.32 2.18 0.04
CA THR A 393 38.01 3.27 0.73
C THR A 393 38.18 4.39 -0.29
N GLY A 394 37.15 5.22 -0.40
CA GLY A 394 37.20 6.49 -1.11
C GLY A 394 36.84 6.44 -2.60
N GLU A 395 35.88 7.31 -2.97
CA GLU A 395 35.58 7.89 -4.30
C GLU A 395 35.35 6.95 -5.50
N CYS A 396 35.64 5.66 -5.39
CA CYS A 396 35.49 4.75 -6.51
C CYS A 396 33.99 4.44 -6.72
N TYR A 397 33.49 4.79 -7.90
CA TYR A 397 32.08 4.65 -8.30
C TYR A 397 31.08 5.51 -7.52
N GLY A 398 31.51 6.69 -7.04
CA GLY A 398 30.61 7.72 -6.49
C GLY A 398 30.01 7.40 -5.12
N ASN A 399 30.55 6.39 -4.41
CA ASN A 399 30.16 6.10 -3.04
C ASN A 399 30.88 7.07 -2.09
N GLU A 400 30.13 7.71 -1.19
CA GLU A 400 30.68 8.74 -0.31
C GLU A 400 29.99 8.79 1.06
N GLN A 401 30.80 8.94 2.11
CA GLN A 401 30.28 9.40 3.39
C GLN A 401 30.03 10.90 3.29
N VAL A 402 28.84 11.35 3.69
CA VAL A 402 28.40 12.74 3.61
C VAL A 402 27.99 13.26 4.98
N ALA A 403 28.09 14.57 5.21
CA ALA A 403 27.69 15.17 6.50
C ALA A 403 26.16 15.13 6.73
N SER A 404 25.38 15.16 5.64
CA SER A 404 23.93 15.04 5.66
C SER A 404 23.43 14.34 4.40
N ILE A 405 22.28 13.71 4.51
CA ILE A 405 21.54 13.21 3.36
C ILE A 405 20.35 14.14 3.17
N ASP A 406 20.44 14.98 2.15
CA ASP A 406 19.31 15.80 1.70
C ASP A 406 18.27 14.93 0.99
#